data_AF-A0A6G1HDC3-F1
#
_entry.id   AF-A0A6G1HDC3-F1
#
_cell.length_a   1.000
_cell.length_b   1.000
_cell.length_c   1.000
_cell.angle_alpha   90.00
_cell.angle_beta   90.00
_cell.angle_gamma   90.00
#
_symmetry.space_group_name_H-M   'P 1'
#
loop_
_entity.id
_entity.type
_entity.pdbx_description
1 polymer ?
#
loop_
_entity_poly.entity_id
_entity_poly.type
_entity_poly.pdbx_seq_one_letter_code
_entity_poly.pdbx_strand_id
1 'polypeptide(L)'
;MSIWNALIRTHHITSRKKVAHLKKAADRCHVFALLRSGGCPGIMYCEGDEEGVKSWVAAVQNLRYKDFQLVARPASKSTVAESSDRNKCGLSEVESVKSFSMAMESRDCLQWWRHAMGY
;
A
#
# COMPACT_ATOMS: atom_id res chain seq x y z
N MET A 1 -20.16 -1.08 2.10
CA MET A 1 -19.17 -0.09 1.62
C MET A 1 -18.13 -0.84 0.80
N SER A 2 -17.84 -0.39 -0.41
CA SER A 2 -16.82 -1.00 -1.26
C SER A 2 -15.43 -0.53 -0.81
N ILE A 3 -14.55 -1.48 -0.51
CA ILE A 3 -13.16 -1.18 -0.16
C ILE A 3 -12.38 -1.03 -1.46
N TRP A 4 -11.57 0.00 -1.57
CA TRP A 4 -10.65 0.18 -2.69
C TRP A 4 -9.24 -0.16 -2.26
N ASN A 5 -8.41 -0.62 -3.21
CA ASN A 5 -6.98 -0.80 -2.99
C ASN A 5 -6.14 -0.38 -4.18
N ALA A 6 -4.85 -0.16 -3.91
CA ALA A 6 -3.85 0.07 -4.94
C ALA A 6 -2.50 -0.56 -4.54
N LEU A 7 -1.67 -0.84 -5.55
CA LEU A 7 -0.32 -1.36 -5.36
C LEU A 7 0.69 -0.50 -6.13
N ILE A 8 1.72 -0.06 -5.41
CA ILE A 8 2.80 0.76 -5.96
C ILE A 8 4.11 0.03 -5.76
N ARG A 9 4.95 0.05 -6.81
CA ARG A 9 6.34 -0.38 -6.78
C ARG A 9 7.24 0.82 -7.06
N THR A 10 8.39 0.84 -6.41
CA THR A 10 9.43 1.86 -6.56
C THR A 10 10.80 1.20 -6.49
N HIS A 11 11.86 1.92 -6.83
CA HIS A 11 13.22 1.41 -6.70
C HIS A 11 13.56 1.05 -5.24
N HIS A 12 13.35 1.97 -4.30
CA HIS A 12 13.49 1.72 -2.85
C HIS A 12 12.74 2.76 -2.03
N ILE A 13 12.46 2.42 -0.76
CA ILE A 13 11.88 3.32 0.24
C ILE A 13 12.82 3.36 1.46
N THR A 14 13.86 4.19 1.38
CA THR A 14 14.89 4.31 2.44
C THR A 14 14.83 5.63 3.20
N SER A 15 14.35 6.70 2.56
CA SER A 15 14.27 8.03 3.19
C SER A 15 13.26 8.06 4.34
N ARG A 16 13.76 8.17 5.58
CA ARG A 16 12.90 8.34 6.77
C ARG A 16 12.01 9.58 6.70
N LYS A 17 12.48 10.66 6.07
CA LYS A 17 11.67 11.87 5.82
C LYS A 17 10.47 11.57 4.91
N LYS A 18 10.67 10.79 3.84
CA LYS A 18 9.57 10.37 2.98
C LYS A 18 8.63 9.41 3.69
N VAL A 19 9.15 8.47 4.49
CA VAL A 19 8.32 7.59 5.33
C VAL A 19 7.45 8.38 6.31
N ALA A 20 8.02 9.39 6.98
CA ALA A 20 7.25 10.26 7.87
C ALA A 20 6.17 11.06 7.13
N HIS A 21 6.44 11.51 5.90
CA HIS A 21 5.43 12.12 5.04
C HIS A 21 4.32 11.12 4.70
N LEU A 22 4.67 9.89 4.32
CA LEU A 22 3.72 8.83 4.03
C LEU A 22 2.87 8.49 5.24
N LYS A 23 3.44 8.41 6.46
CA LYS A 23 2.65 8.20 7.69
C LYS A 23 1.55 9.25 7.84
N LYS A 24 1.92 10.53 7.76
CA LYS A 24 0.96 11.65 7.80
C LYS A 24 -0.06 11.61 6.67
N ALA A 25 0.34 11.17 5.48
CA ALA A 25 -0.56 11.05 4.34
C ALA A 25 -1.59 9.93 4.55
N ALA A 26 -1.20 8.80 5.14
CA ALA A 26 -2.11 7.70 5.43
C ALA A 26 -3.19 8.13 6.42
N ASP A 27 -2.78 8.83 7.49
CA ASP A 27 -3.69 9.37 8.50
C ASP A 27 -4.67 10.37 7.88
N ARG A 28 -4.18 11.33 7.09
CA ARG A 28 -5.01 12.35 6.43
C ARG A 28 -5.99 11.76 5.42
N CYS A 29 -5.58 10.74 4.68
CA CYS A 29 -6.41 10.10 3.65
C CYS A 29 -7.33 9.02 4.25
N HIS A 30 -7.28 8.76 5.56
CA HIS A 30 -8.03 7.71 6.23
C HIS A 30 -7.85 6.33 5.57
N VAL A 31 -6.62 6.02 5.13
CA VAL A 31 -6.29 4.74 4.52
C VAL A 31 -5.37 3.93 5.43
N PHE A 32 -5.47 2.61 5.32
CA PHE A 32 -4.42 1.71 5.77
C PHE A 32 -3.34 1.64 4.68
N ALA A 33 -2.08 1.81 5.06
CA ALA A 33 -0.94 1.65 4.16
C ALA A 33 0.10 0.68 4.74
N LEU A 34 0.60 -0.22 3.91
CA LEU A 34 1.71 -1.11 4.23
C LEU A 34 2.90 -0.81 3.32
N LEU A 35 4.06 -0.53 3.92
CA LEU A 35 5.29 -0.28 3.19
C LEU A 35 6.29 -1.41 3.40
N ARG A 36 6.95 -1.83 2.33
CA ARG A 36 8.23 -2.52 2.42
C ARG A 36 9.37 -1.51 2.26
N SER A 37 10.04 -1.16 3.36
CA SER A 37 11.12 -0.17 3.41
C SER A 37 12.51 -0.81 3.49
N GLY A 38 13.56 -0.02 3.22
CA GLY A 38 14.96 -0.42 3.39
C GLY A 38 15.63 -1.03 2.17
N GLY A 39 14.97 -1.99 1.49
CA GLY A 39 15.54 -2.70 0.32
C GLY A 39 14.88 -2.37 -1.02
N CYS A 40 15.51 -2.84 -2.10
CA CYS A 40 14.92 -2.88 -3.45
C CYS A 40 14.17 -4.21 -3.67
N PRO A 41 12.97 -4.23 -4.25
CA PRO A 41 12.14 -3.07 -4.60
C PRO A 41 11.43 -2.46 -3.38
N GLY A 42 11.15 -1.17 -3.41
CA GLY A 42 10.21 -0.55 -2.48
C GLY A 42 8.77 -0.88 -2.90
N ILE A 43 7.94 -1.36 -1.97
CA ILE A 43 6.55 -1.78 -2.24
C ILE A 43 5.63 -1.01 -1.31
N MET A 44 4.50 -0.52 -1.84
CA MET A 44 3.44 0.09 -1.04
C MET A 44 2.09 -0.51 -1.42
N TYR A 45 1.38 -1.01 -0.42
CA TYR A 45 -0.03 -1.35 -0.52
C TYR A 45 -0.84 -0.31 0.23
N CYS A 46 -2.03 0.03 -0.28
CA CYS A 46 -3.00 0.78 0.50
C CYS A 46 -4.41 0.25 0.28
N GLU A 47 -5.26 0.41 1.30
CA GLU A 47 -6.70 0.15 1.22
C GLU A 47 -7.50 1.16 2.03
N GLY A 48 -8.72 1.44 1.59
CA GLY A 48 -9.61 2.43 2.20
C GLY A 48 -10.84 2.67 1.33
N ASP A 49 -11.44 3.85 1.45
CA ASP A 49 -12.44 4.33 0.50
C ASP A 49 -11.79 4.76 -0.84
N GLU A 50 -12.63 5.01 -1.85
CA GLU A 50 -12.16 5.37 -3.18
C GLU A 50 -11.34 6.68 -3.18
N GLU A 51 -11.85 7.70 -2.49
CA GLU A 51 -11.23 9.03 -2.43
C GLU A 51 -9.91 9.02 -1.66
N GLY A 52 -9.86 8.32 -0.52
CA GLY A 52 -8.66 8.16 0.28
C GLY A 52 -7.57 7.41 -0.47
N VAL A 53 -7.91 6.32 -1.16
CA VAL A 53 -6.94 5.56 -1.98
C VAL A 53 -6.42 6.40 -3.15
N LYS A 54 -7.28 7.14 -3.86
CA LYS A 54 -6.85 8.06 -4.93
C LYS A 54 -5.94 9.17 -4.40
N SER A 55 -6.31 9.77 -3.26
CA SER A 55 -5.53 10.83 -2.61
C SER A 55 -4.18 10.34 -2.11
N TRP A 56 -4.13 9.12 -1.57
CA TRP A 56 -2.89 8.44 -1.21
C TRP A 56 -1.97 8.27 -2.41
N VAL A 57 -2.46 7.72 -3.52
CA VAL A 57 -1.66 7.52 -4.74
C VAL A 57 -1.07 8.85 -5.24
N ALA A 58 -1.87 9.93 -5.25
CA ALA A 58 -1.40 11.26 -5.62
C ALA A 58 -0.29 11.78 -4.66
N ALA A 59 -0.45 11.55 -3.35
CA ALA A 59 0.57 11.90 -2.35
C ALA A 59 1.89 11.14 -2.58
N VAL A 60 1.83 9.83 -2.88
CA VAL A 60 3.03 9.04 -3.19
C VAL A 60 3.71 9.53 -4.47
N GLN A 61 2.94 9.82 -5.53
CA GLN A 61 3.48 10.35 -6.79
C GLN A 61 4.24 11.66 -6.60
N ASN A 62 3.79 12.53 -5.69
CA ASN A 62 4.45 13.79 -5.35
C ASN A 62 5.80 13.63 -4.64
N LEU A 63 6.10 12.47 -4.07
CA LEU A 63 7.41 12.18 -3.49
C LEU A 63 8.48 11.78 -4.52
N ARG A 64 8.11 11.67 -5.81
CA ARG A 64 9.03 11.44 -6.95
C ARG A 64 10.04 10.33 -6.67
N TYR A 65 9.55 9.14 -6.34
CA TYR A 65 10.41 7.97 -6.22
C TYR A 65 10.97 7.55 -7.58
N LYS A 66 12.22 7.07 -7.58
CA LYS A 66 12.81 6.45 -8.77
C LYS A 66 12.03 5.19 -9.13
N ASP A 67 11.85 4.94 -10.43
CA ASP A 67 11.15 3.79 -10.99
C ASP A 67 9.73 3.61 -10.39
N PHE A 68 9.03 4.72 -10.18
CA PHE A 68 7.65 4.68 -9.70
C PHE A 68 6.76 3.94 -10.72
N GLN A 69 6.07 2.91 -10.24
CA GLN A 69 5.12 2.12 -11.00
C GLN A 69 3.85 1.94 -10.17
N LEU A 70 2.72 2.40 -10.72
CA LEU A 70 1.40 2.07 -10.19
C LEU A 70 0.98 0.71 -10.75
N VAL A 71 1.45 -0.35 -10.09
CA VAL A 71 1.34 -1.75 -10.54
C VAL A 71 -0.12 -2.20 -10.56
N ALA A 72 -0.90 -1.80 -9.56
CA ALA A 72 -2.35 -1.96 -9.57
C ALA A 72 -3.00 -0.60 -9.29
N ARG A 73 -3.83 -0.15 -10.24
CA ARG A 73 -4.59 1.09 -10.11
C ARG A 73 -5.63 0.96 -9.00
N PRO A 74 -6.05 2.08 -8.38
CA PRO A 74 -7.20 2.11 -7.48
C PRO A 74 -8.38 1.36 -8.09
N ALA A 75 -8.85 0.31 -7.43
CA ALA A 75 -10.01 -0.46 -7.84
C ALA A 75 -10.74 -1.02 -6.62
N SER A 76 -12.04 -1.28 -6.77
CA SER A 76 -12.84 -1.94 -5.74
C SER A 76 -12.34 -3.37 -5.52
N LYS A 77 -12.02 -3.72 -4.27
CA LYS A 77 -11.78 -5.09 -3.82
C LYS A 77 -13.11 -5.84 -3.80
N SER A 78 -13.17 -6.96 -4.49
CA SER A 78 -14.33 -7.86 -4.44
C SER A 78 -14.35 -8.74 -3.18
N THR A 79 -13.31 -8.71 -2.34
CA THR A 79 -13.16 -9.63 -1.20
C THR A 79 -13.83 -9.14 0.08
N VAL A 80 -14.81 -9.94 0.51
CA VAL A 80 -15.76 -9.69 1.62
C VAL A 80 -15.13 -9.75 3.02
N ALA A 81 -13.88 -10.17 3.15
CA ALA A 81 -13.34 -10.66 4.42
C ALA A 81 -13.30 -9.66 5.59
N GLU A 82 -14.33 -9.60 6.44
CA GLU A 82 -14.43 -8.78 7.66
C GLU A 82 -13.26 -9.02 8.65
N SER A 83 -12.06 -8.56 8.33
CA SER A 83 -10.90 -8.63 9.21
C SER A 83 -10.94 -7.42 10.14
N SER A 84 -11.03 -7.67 11.45
CA SER A 84 -11.17 -6.66 12.51
C SER A 84 -10.08 -5.57 12.56
N ASP A 85 -8.95 -5.76 11.86
CA ASP A 85 -7.91 -4.74 11.66
C ASP A 85 -8.21 -3.71 10.54
N ARG A 86 -9.32 -3.86 9.81
CA ARG A 86 -9.73 -2.94 8.72
C ARG A 86 -10.03 -1.52 9.17
N ASN A 87 -10.31 -1.31 10.46
CA ASN A 87 -10.57 0.02 11.03
C ASN A 87 -9.29 0.78 11.41
N LYS A 88 -8.10 0.21 11.23
CA LYS A 88 -6.85 0.94 11.47
C LYS A 88 -6.46 1.75 10.23
N CYS A 89 -6.74 3.04 10.27
CA CYS A 89 -6.05 4.02 9.43
C CYS A 89 -4.58 4.14 9.89
N GLY A 90 -3.69 4.50 8.96
CA GLY A 90 -2.29 4.76 9.24
C GLY A 90 -1.35 3.84 8.47
N LEU A 91 -0.08 3.86 8.84
CA LEU A 91 0.98 3.24 8.05
C LEU A 91 1.85 2.29 8.88
N SER A 92 1.98 1.07 8.37
CA SER A 92 2.84 0.02 8.90
C SER A 92 4.03 -0.24 7.97
N GLU A 93 5.18 -0.57 8.55
CA GLU A 93 6.42 -0.86 7.83
C GLU A 93 6.82 -2.32 8.04
N VAL A 94 7.30 -2.97 6.99
CA VAL A 94 7.95 -4.28 7.03
C VAL A 94 9.28 -4.24 6.27
N GLU A 95 10.20 -5.12 6.65
CA GLU A 95 11.56 -5.11 6.09
C GLU A 95 11.71 -6.07 4.89
N SER A 96 10.89 -7.13 4.85
CA SER A 96 11.03 -8.20 3.87
C SER A 96 9.78 -8.36 2.99
N VAL A 97 10.00 -8.86 1.77
CA VAL A 97 8.92 -9.25 0.84
C VAL A 97 8.09 -10.39 1.43
N LYS A 98 8.69 -11.29 2.19
CA LYS A 98 7.99 -12.39 2.88
C LYS A 98 7.01 -11.88 3.93
N SER A 99 7.43 -10.93 4.77
CA SER A 99 6.54 -10.29 5.74
C SER A 99 5.41 -9.53 5.04
N PHE A 100 5.72 -8.90 3.90
CA PHE A 100 4.72 -8.22 3.07
C PHE A 100 3.69 -9.22 2.50
N SER A 101 4.13 -10.36 1.97
CA SER A 101 3.24 -11.39 1.43
C SER A 101 2.32 -11.97 2.49
N MET A 102 2.85 -12.25 3.69
CA MET A 102 2.03 -12.71 4.83
C MET A 102 0.96 -11.69 5.21
N ALA A 103 1.27 -10.38 5.14
CA ALA A 103 0.29 -9.33 5.39
C ALA A 103 -0.76 -9.17 4.27
N MET A 104 -0.44 -9.56 3.03
CA MET A 104 -1.42 -9.62 1.93
C MET A 104 -2.31 -10.87 2.03
N GLU A 105 -1.76 -11.99 2.52
CA GLU A 105 -2.50 -13.21 2.81
C GLU A 105 -3.54 -12.99 3.89
N SER A 106 -3.17 -12.34 5.00
CA SER A 106 -4.14 -12.00 6.07
C SER A 106 -5.22 -11.00 5.66
N ARG A 107 -5.12 -10.40 4.46
CA ARG A 107 -6.06 -9.42 3.88
C ARG A 107 -6.82 -9.94 2.67
N ASP A 108 -6.71 -11.24 2.38
CA ASP A 108 -7.30 -11.90 1.22
C ASP A 108 -6.97 -11.22 -0.11
N CYS A 109 -5.75 -10.69 -0.22
CA CYS A 109 -5.24 -10.06 -1.45
C CYS A 109 -3.94 -10.68 -1.95
N LEU A 110 -3.53 -11.84 -1.44
CA LEU A 110 -2.29 -12.53 -1.84
C LEU A 110 -2.26 -12.85 -3.35
N GLN A 111 -3.33 -13.44 -3.88
CA GLN A 111 -3.38 -13.81 -5.31
C GLN A 111 -3.34 -12.58 -6.22
N TRP A 112 -4.11 -11.55 -5.87
CA TRP A 112 -4.08 -10.25 -6.55
C TRP A 112 -2.67 -9.63 -6.52
N TRP A 113 -2.00 -9.66 -5.37
CA TRP A 113 -0.65 -9.14 -5.21
C TRP A 113 0.38 -9.92 -6.02
N ARG A 114 0.31 -11.26 -6.03
CA ARG A 114 1.19 -12.13 -6.84
C ARG A 114 1.04 -11.84 -8.33
N HIS A 115 -0.20 -11.78 -8.81
CA HIS A 115 -0.48 -11.45 -10.20
C HIS A 115 0.05 -10.07 -10.58
N ALA A 116 -0.21 -9.06 -9.75
CA ALA A 116 0.28 -7.70 -9.99
C ALA A 116 1.83 -7.63 -9.99
N MET A 117 2.49 -8.38 -9.11
CA MET A 117 3.96 -8.37 -8.99
C MET A 117 4.69 -9.26 -9.99
N GLY A 118 3.98 -10.15 -10.71
CA GLY A 118 4.54 -11.09 -11.68
C GLY A 118 5.19 -12.34 -11.07
N TYR A 119 4.65 -12.86 -9.96
CA TYR A 119 5.08 -14.10 -9.30
C TYR A 119 4.28 -15.34 -9.70
#